data_AF-A0A4R2BRH5-F1
#
_entry.id   AF-A0A4R2BRH5-F1
#
_cell.length_a   1.000
_cell.length_b   1.000
_cell.length_c   1.000
_cell.angle_alpha   90.00
_cell.angle_beta   90.00
_cell.angle_gamma   90.00
#
_symmetry.space_group_name_H-M   'P 1'
#
loop_
_entity.id
_entity.type
_entity.pdbx_description
1 polymer ?
#
loop_
_entity_poly.entity_id
_entity_poly.type
_entity_poly.pdbx_seq_one_letter_code
_entity_poly.pdbx_strand_id
1 'polypeptide(L)'
;MIGKAAALGVLALLGSFILLPVAVARSGTELCDTAPVGSGLKLDNEQQSNLAVIRAVGQRLGVGTNGQVIGVMTALTESTLRNVDHGDAAGLDSRGLFQQRAGWGPLEVRMNPEGASKLFFQALLGLPGWAVMQPWAAAQSVQRSAFADGANYRRNYELASRLMQQLPSACAAWQLDDSDALPGARAAVTKALAMVGQTGYYQLCARLAANIWGRDRAGYVSAAEQWNAVVDSAQAHEGDRRPPLGALVFWSNSGPYGHVAVYVGGGRIVSNDIGDSVPGVGGVYLTEIGSIESRWNATYLGWAPPIYPDA
;
A
#
# COMPACT_ATOMS: atom_id res chain seq x y z
N MET A 1 -84.10 42.91 13.32
CA MET A 1 -83.40 43.99 12.56
C MET A 1 -82.07 44.21 13.27
N ILE A 2 -81.01 43.54 12.81
CA ILE A 2 -79.91 44.10 12.01
C ILE A 2 -79.20 45.27 12.72
N GLY A 3 -77.93 45.05 13.07
CA GLY A 3 -77.01 46.09 13.53
C GLY A 3 -75.65 45.52 13.93
N LYS A 4 -74.84 45.07 12.97
CA LYS A 4 -73.51 44.48 13.17
C LYS A 4 -72.44 45.54 13.49
N ALA A 5 -71.71 45.25 14.56
CA ALA A 5 -70.33 45.53 14.95
C ALA A 5 -69.46 46.50 14.12
N ALA A 6 -68.85 47.43 14.86
CA ALA A 6 -67.76 48.31 14.47
C ALA A 6 -66.46 47.54 14.14
N ALA A 7 -65.74 48.04 13.14
CA ALA A 7 -64.45 47.55 12.70
C ALA A 7 -63.33 47.98 13.67
N LEU A 8 -62.60 47.01 14.24
CA LEU A 8 -61.25 47.23 14.77
C LEU A 8 -60.25 47.01 13.64
N GLY A 9 -59.46 48.03 13.34
CA GLY A 9 -58.30 47.93 12.45
C GLY A 9 -57.17 47.17 13.15
N VAL A 10 -56.81 46.00 12.62
CA VAL A 10 -55.59 45.29 13.00
C VAL A 10 -54.49 45.71 12.02
N LEU A 11 -53.47 46.39 12.55
CA LEU A 11 -52.24 46.73 11.85
C LEU A 11 -51.43 45.44 11.64
N ALA A 12 -51.51 44.85 10.44
CA ALA A 12 -50.71 43.68 10.09
C ALA A 12 -49.26 44.11 9.81
N LEU A 13 -48.38 43.94 10.80
CA LEU A 13 -46.93 43.96 10.58
C LEU A 13 -46.56 42.73 9.73
N LEU A 14 -46.42 42.93 8.41
CA LEU A 14 -45.80 41.96 7.52
C LEU A 14 -44.30 41.89 7.84
N GLY A 15 -43.95 41.01 8.79
CA GLY A 15 -42.57 40.61 8.99
C GLY A 15 -42.10 39.83 7.76
N SER A 16 -41.32 40.48 6.88
CA SER A 16 -40.52 39.78 5.87
C SER A 16 -39.52 38.90 6.60
N PHE A 17 -39.86 37.62 6.77
CA PHE A 17 -38.88 36.58 7.07
C PHE A 17 -38.00 36.43 5.84
N ILE A 18 -36.84 37.09 5.86
CA ILE A 18 -35.74 36.73 4.98
C ILE A 18 -35.27 35.35 5.44
N LEU A 19 -35.77 34.31 4.79
CA LEU A 19 -35.20 32.98 4.83
C LEU A 19 -33.82 33.08 4.16
N LEU A 20 -32.80 33.42 4.95
CA LEU A 20 -31.43 33.13 4.58
C LEU A 20 -31.38 31.62 4.30
N PRO A 21 -30.84 31.16 3.16
CA PRO A 21 -30.60 29.75 3.00
C PRO A 21 -29.62 29.36 4.10
N VAL A 22 -30.10 28.63 5.10
CA VAL A 22 -29.21 27.88 5.96
C VAL A 22 -28.49 26.94 5.01
N ALA A 23 -27.23 27.25 4.70
CA ALA A 23 -26.34 26.28 4.12
C ALA A 23 -26.24 25.16 5.16
N VAL A 24 -27.09 24.15 5.01
CA VAL A 24 -26.89 22.88 5.69
C VAL A 24 -25.51 22.43 5.23
N ALA A 25 -24.54 22.48 6.14
CA ALA A 25 -23.26 21.85 5.93
C ALA A 25 -23.56 20.37 5.74
N ARG A 26 -23.66 19.95 4.48
CA ARG A 26 -23.72 18.54 4.14
C ARG A 26 -22.42 17.94 4.65
N SER A 27 -22.53 17.01 5.59
CA SER A 27 -21.41 16.15 5.95
C SER A 27 -20.80 15.59 4.66
N GLY A 28 -19.48 15.56 4.57
CA GLY A 28 -18.72 15.11 3.38
C GLY A 28 -19.00 13.67 2.93
N THR A 29 -19.96 12.98 3.54
CA THR A 29 -20.49 11.68 3.15
C THR A 29 -21.39 11.74 1.91
N GLU A 30 -22.03 12.88 1.60
CA GLU A 30 -22.94 12.96 0.44
C GLU A 30 -22.25 13.15 -0.92
N LEU A 31 -20.93 13.31 -0.98
CA LEU A 31 -20.18 13.28 -2.26
C LEU A 31 -19.63 11.88 -2.60
N CYS A 32 -19.78 10.91 -1.70
CA CYS A 32 -19.27 9.55 -1.88
C CYS A 32 -20.36 8.50 -2.10
N ASP A 33 -21.63 8.87 -2.07
CA ASP A 33 -22.71 7.93 -2.36
C ASP A 33 -23.29 8.13 -3.76
N THR A 34 -23.25 7.04 -4.52
CA THR A 34 -23.85 6.82 -5.84
C THR A 34 -23.21 7.50 -7.06
N ALA A 35 -21.92 7.21 -7.31
CA ALA A 35 -21.56 6.88 -8.68
C ALA A 35 -21.91 5.40 -8.89
N PRO A 36 -22.85 5.03 -9.78
CA PRO A 36 -23.18 3.64 -10.03
C PRO A 36 -21.91 2.89 -10.41
N VAL A 37 -21.66 1.79 -9.70
CA VAL A 37 -20.60 0.84 -9.98
C VAL A 37 -20.68 0.48 -11.45
N GLY A 38 -19.71 0.96 -12.24
CA GLY A 38 -19.48 0.44 -13.56
C GLY A 38 -19.12 -1.03 -13.44
N SER A 39 -20.10 -1.88 -13.73
CA SER A 39 -20.08 -3.34 -13.70
C SER A 39 -18.71 -3.96 -14.03
N GLY A 40 -18.22 -4.86 -13.17
CA GLY A 40 -17.62 -6.10 -13.65
C GLY A 40 -16.23 -6.55 -13.18
N LEU A 41 -15.51 -5.88 -12.29
CA LEU A 41 -14.25 -6.45 -11.77
C LEU A 41 -14.12 -6.34 -10.25
N LYS A 42 -14.38 -7.46 -9.55
CA LYS A 42 -13.89 -7.67 -8.19
C LYS A 42 -12.50 -8.31 -8.30
N LEU A 43 -11.46 -7.53 -8.04
CA LEU A 43 -10.13 -8.06 -7.77
C LEU A 43 -10.13 -8.68 -6.38
N ASP A 44 -9.46 -9.82 -6.20
CA ASP A 44 -9.21 -10.35 -4.86
C ASP A 44 -8.04 -9.64 -4.16
N ASN A 45 -7.77 -10.02 -2.91
CA ASN A 45 -6.75 -9.39 -2.08
C ASN A 45 -5.34 -9.48 -2.68
N GLU A 46 -5.01 -10.59 -3.36
CA GLU A 46 -3.71 -10.76 -3.99
C GLU A 46 -3.56 -9.79 -5.17
N GLN A 47 -4.56 -9.75 -6.04
CA GLN A 47 -4.56 -8.90 -7.22
C GLN A 47 -4.56 -7.42 -6.85
N GLN A 48 -5.30 -7.03 -5.80
CA GLN A 48 -5.28 -5.67 -5.26
C GLN A 48 -3.89 -5.30 -4.69
N SER A 49 -3.27 -6.21 -3.93
CA SER A 49 -1.92 -6.01 -3.37
C SER A 49 -0.87 -5.87 -4.48
N ASN A 50 -0.93 -6.72 -5.51
CA ASN A 50 0.03 -6.65 -6.62
C ASN A 50 -0.18 -5.40 -7.48
N LEU A 51 -1.43 -5.01 -7.75
CA LEU A 51 -1.76 -3.72 -8.36
C LEU A 51 -1.14 -2.56 -7.57
N ALA A 52 -1.20 -2.63 -6.23
CA ALA A 52 -0.60 -1.64 -5.35
C ALA A 52 0.91 -1.51 -5.53
N VAL A 53 1.59 -2.66 -5.54
CA VAL A 53 3.03 -2.75 -5.67
C VAL A 53 3.49 -2.19 -6.99
N ILE A 54 2.85 -2.56 -8.11
CA ILE A 54 3.18 -2.02 -9.44
C ILE A 54 3.07 -0.49 -9.45
N ARG A 55 1.98 0.05 -8.90
CA ARG A 55 1.77 1.51 -8.85
C ARG A 55 2.85 2.20 -8.03
N ALA A 56 3.14 1.69 -6.83
CA ALA A 56 4.12 2.26 -5.92
C ALA A 56 5.55 2.20 -6.47
N VAL A 57 5.93 1.11 -7.13
CA VAL A 57 7.25 1.00 -7.79
C VAL A 57 7.34 1.97 -8.97
N GLY A 58 6.31 2.04 -9.81
CA GLY A 58 6.27 2.99 -10.92
C GLY A 58 6.35 4.44 -10.44
N GLN A 59 5.68 4.78 -9.34
CA GLN A 59 5.80 6.10 -8.71
C GLN A 59 7.23 6.38 -8.24
N ARG A 60 7.86 5.44 -7.53
CA ARG A 60 9.25 5.59 -7.05
C ARG A 60 10.27 5.73 -8.19
N LEU A 61 10.05 5.06 -9.31
CA LEU A 61 10.92 5.12 -10.48
C LEU A 61 10.58 6.28 -11.43
N GLY A 62 9.58 7.11 -11.10
CA GLY A 62 9.26 8.30 -11.88
C GLY A 62 8.69 8.01 -13.27
N VAL A 63 8.08 6.85 -13.50
CA VAL A 63 7.52 6.49 -14.82
C VAL A 63 6.20 7.20 -15.15
N GLY A 64 5.69 8.04 -14.25
CA GLY A 64 4.41 8.73 -14.39
C GLY A 64 3.20 7.79 -14.48
N THR A 65 2.00 8.36 -14.59
CA THR A 65 0.75 7.59 -14.65
C THR A 65 0.70 6.68 -15.88
N ASN A 66 1.17 7.15 -17.03
CA ASN A 66 1.20 6.35 -18.26
C ASN A 66 2.10 5.11 -18.12
N GLY A 67 3.28 5.24 -17.51
CA GLY A 67 4.13 4.09 -17.24
C GLY A 67 3.49 3.10 -16.26
N GLN A 68 2.81 3.60 -15.21
CA GLN A 68 2.10 2.75 -14.26
C GLN A 68 0.96 1.95 -14.93
N VAL A 69 0.17 2.59 -15.81
CA VAL A 69 -0.85 1.90 -16.63
C VAL A 69 -0.21 0.81 -17.48
N ILE A 70 0.95 1.07 -18.10
CA ILE A 70 1.69 0.08 -18.90
C ILE A 70 2.08 -1.13 -18.02
N GLY A 71 2.57 -0.91 -16.81
CA GLY A 71 2.91 -1.98 -15.87
C GLY A 71 1.71 -2.83 -15.46
N VAL A 72 0.59 -2.20 -15.09
CA VAL A 72 -0.63 -2.90 -14.68
C VAL A 72 -1.23 -3.70 -15.83
N MET A 73 -1.31 -3.10 -17.02
CA MET A 73 -1.77 -3.77 -18.25
C MET A 73 -0.91 -5.00 -18.58
N THR A 74 0.41 -4.88 -18.39
CA THR A 74 1.33 -5.99 -18.61
C THR A 74 1.06 -7.11 -17.61
N ALA A 75 1.04 -6.83 -16.32
CA ALA A 75 0.80 -7.85 -15.30
C ALA A 75 -0.60 -8.50 -15.38
N LEU A 76 -1.63 -7.75 -15.80
CA LEU A 76 -2.94 -8.33 -16.12
C LEU A 76 -2.85 -9.35 -17.26
N THR A 77 -2.05 -9.06 -18.28
CA THR A 77 -1.90 -9.93 -19.44
C THR A 77 -1.06 -11.16 -19.12
N GLU A 78 0.01 -10.99 -18.37
CA GLU A 78 0.97 -12.06 -18.07
C GLU A 78 0.48 -13.01 -16.99
N SER A 79 -0.22 -12.51 -15.96
CA SER A 79 -0.57 -13.33 -14.80
C SER A 79 -1.92 -13.00 -14.18
N THR A 80 -2.72 -12.13 -14.80
CA THR A 80 -3.97 -11.62 -14.20
C THR A 80 -3.70 -10.94 -12.83
N LEU A 81 -2.58 -10.21 -12.71
CA LEU A 81 -2.10 -9.59 -11.46
C LEU A 81 -1.74 -10.57 -10.33
N ARG A 82 -1.45 -11.83 -10.64
CA ARG A 82 -1.00 -12.82 -9.65
C ARG A 82 0.50 -13.06 -9.70
N ASN A 83 1.08 -13.46 -8.58
CA ASN A 83 2.49 -13.80 -8.51
C ASN A 83 2.68 -15.32 -8.59
N VAL A 84 2.77 -15.85 -9.80
CA VAL A 84 2.75 -17.29 -10.06
C VAL A 84 4.16 -17.90 -10.15
N ASP A 85 4.31 -19.13 -9.69
CA ASP A 85 5.58 -19.89 -9.63
C ASP A 85 5.83 -20.80 -10.84
N HIS A 86 4.97 -20.70 -11.85
CA HIS A 86 5.02 -21.45 -13.09
C HIS A 86 4.79 -20.54 -14.30
N GLY A 87 5.12 -21.07 -15.47
CA GLY A 87 4.82 -20.44 -16.75
C GLY A 87 3.87 -21.27 -17.59
N ASP A 88 3.51 -20.74 -18.76
CA ASP A 88 2.63 -21.41 -19.71
C ASP A 88 3.40 -22.33 -20.68
N ALA A 89 2.67 -22.92 -21.63
CA ALA A 89 3.25 -23.81 -22.63
C ALA A 89 4.32 -23.13 -23.52
N ALA A 90 4.27 -21.81 -23.69
CA ALA A 90 5.24 -21.06 -24.48
C ALA A 90 6.50 -20.70 -23.69
N GLY A 91 6.40 -20.64 -22.35
CA GLY A 91 7.52 -20.31 -21.46
C GLY A 91 7.40 -20.94 -20.09
N LEU A 92 7.58 -22.27 -20.00
CA LEU A 92 7.47 -23.05 -18.75
C LEU A 92 8.37 -22.56 -17.61
N ASP A 93 9.45 -21.84 -17.93
CA ASP A 93 10.43 -21.28 -16.99
C ASP A 93 10.13 -19.83 -16.57
N SER A 94 9.06 -19.23 -17.09
CA SER A 94 8.61 -17.87 -16.77
C SER A 94 8.02 -17.80 -15.36
N ARG A 95 8.27 -16.70 -14.63
CA ARG A 95 7.91 -16.58 -13.21
C ARG A 95 7.37 -15.21 -12.85
N GLY A 96 6.55 -15.20 -11.81
CA GLY A 96 6.09 -14.02 -11.10
C GLY A 96 5.09 -13.16 -11.89
N LEU A 97 4.89 -11.96 -11.36
CA LEU A 97 3.86 -10.99 -11.77
C LEU A 97 3.91 -10.58 -13.25
N PHE A 98 5.08 -10.68 -13.87
CA PHE A 98 5.34 -10.27 -15.25
C PHE A 98 5.80 -11.43 -16.13
N GLN A 99 5.69 -12.69 -15.66
CA GLN A 99 6.14 -13.89 -16.40
C GLN A 99 7.59 -13.75 -16.94
N GLN A 100 8.49 -13.30 -16.08
CA GLN A 100 9.87 -13.03 -16.44
C GLN A 100 10.69 -14.33 -16.43
N ARG A 101 11.48 -14.57 -17.48
CA ARG A 101 12.45 -15.68 -17.57
C ARG A 101 13.79 -15.32 -16.91
N ALA A 102 14.69 -16.30 -16.80
CA ALA A 102 15.99 -16.14 -16.13
C ALA A 102 16.83 -14.94 -16.65
N GLY A 103 16.72 -14.58 -17.93
CA GLY A 103 17.43 -13.43 -18.51
C GLY A 103 17.06 -12.07 -17.92
N TRP A 104 15.94 -11.96 -17.20
CA TRP A 104 15.54 -10.74 -16.49
C TRP A 104 16.26 -10.57 -15.15
N GLY A 105 16.73 -11.65 -14.53
CA GLY A 105 17.40 -11.61 -13.24
C GLY A 105 17.19 -12.88 -12.39
N PRO A 106 17.73 -12.87 -11.15
CA PRO A 106 17.62 -13.99 -10.22
C PRO A 106 16.17 -14.40 -9.95
N LEU A 107 15.93 -15.70 -9.72
CA LEU A 107 14.58 -16.24 -9.47
C LEU A 107 13.89 -15.54 -8.30
N GLU A 108 14.60 -15.34 -7.20
CA GLU A 108 14.11 -14.64 -5.99
C GLU A 108 13.64 -13.21 -6.28
N VAL A 109 14.28 -12.51 -7.22
CA VAL A 109 13.87 -11.15 -7.62
C VAL A 109 12.61 -11.21 -8.49
N ARG A 110 12.55 -12.16 -9.43
CA ARG A 110 11.39 -12.35 -10.33
C ARG A 110 10.15 -12.85 -9.59
N MET A 111 10.34 -13.61 -8.50
CA MET A 111 9.26 -14.07 -7.62
C MET A 111 8.85 -13.03 -6.56
N ASN A 112 9.55 -11.90 -6.45
CA ASN A 112 9.14 -10.81 -5.58
C ASN A 112 8.37 -9.77 -6.42
N PRO A 113 7.08 -9.47 -6.12
CA PRO A 113 6.29 -8.49 -6.88
C PRO A 113 6.96 -7.11 -7.03
N GLU A 114 7.70 -6.65 -6.02
CA GLU A 114 8.46 -5.40 -6.09
C GLU A 114 9.68 -5.53 -7.00
N GLY A 115 10.44 -6.63 -6.84
CA GLY A 115 11.61 -6.94 -7.67
C GLY A 115 11.24 -7.07 -9.15
N ALA A 116 10.22 -7.87 -9.45
CA ALA A 116 9.70 -8.06 -10.80
C ALA A 116 9.18 -6.74 -11.42
N SER A 117 8.47 -5.93 -10.63
CA SER A 117 8.02 -4.59 -11.07
C SER A 117 9.20 -3.66 -11.35
N LYS A 118 10.23 -3.67 -10.51
CA LYS A 118 11.43 -2.84 -10.69
C LYS A 118 12.15 -3.24 -11.97
N LEU A 119 12.34 -4.53 -12.21
CA LEU A 119 12.93 -5.05 -13.45
C LEU A 119 12.13 -4.59 -14.68
N PHE A 120 10.80 -4.73 -14.64
CA PHE A 120 9.92 -4.29 -15.73
C PHE A 120 10.05 -2.79 -16.01
N PHE A 121 9.94 -1.94 -14.98
CA PHE A 121 10.00 -0.50 -15.15
C PHE A 121 11.39 0.01 -15.54
N GLN A 122 12.46 -0.63 -15.07
CA GLN A 122 13.81 -0.33 -15.54
C GLN A 122 13.98 -0.64 -17.03
N ALA A 123 13.44 -1.78 -17.48
CA ALA A 123 13.41 -2.12 -18.90
C ALA A 123 12.56 -1.10 -19.70
N LEU A 124 11.39 -0.71 -19.20
CA LEU A 124 10.55 0.32 -19.83
C LEU A 124 11.29 1.66 -19.96
N LEU A 125 11.92 2.15 -18.88
CA LEU A 125 12.69 3.39 -18.89
C LEU A 125 13.89 3.33 -19.84
N GLY A 126 14.45 2.14 -20.06
CA GLY A 126 15.54 1.90 -21.02
C GLY A 126 15.12 1.95 -22.48
N LEU A 127 13.83 2.01 -22.82
CA LEU A 127 13.34 2.06 -24.20
C LEU A 127 13.19 3.50 -24.70
N PRO A 128 14.00 3.99 -25.66
CA PRO A 128 13.85 5.33 -26.19
C PRO A 128 12.45 5.56 -26.78
N GLY A 129 11.80 6.66 -26.40
CA GLY A 129 10.48 7.05 -26.92
C GLY A 129 9.30 6.28 -26.34
N TRP A 130 9.48 5.40 -25.34
CA TRP A 130 8.38 4.62 -24.75
C TRP A 130 7.20 5.49 -24.28
N ALA A 131 7.47 6.69 -23.78
CA ALA A 131 6.46 7.61 -23.24
C ALA A 131 5.48 8.15 -24.30
N VAL A 132 5.87 8.12 -25.57
CA VAL A 132 5.05 8.54 -26.72
C VAL A 132 4.56 7.35 -27.57
N MET A 133 4.93 6.12 -27.20
CA MET A 133 4.41 4.91 -27.84
C MET A 133 2.97 4.66 -27.38
N GLN A 134 2.24 3.88 -28.19
CA GLN A 134 1.01 3.26 -27.70
C GLN A 134 1.35 2.36 -26.49
N PRO A 135 0.57 2.38 -25.40
CA PRO A 135 0.88 1.65 -24.17
C PRO A 135 1.16 0.15 -24.38
N TRP A 136 0.34 -0.52 -25.19
CA TRP A 136 0.54 -1.94 -25.55
C TRP A 136 1.76 -2.19 -26.42
N ALA A 137 2.17 -1.21 -27.25
CA ALA A 137 3.39 -1.31 -28.04
C ALA A 137 4.63 -1.15 -27.16
N ALA A 138 4.57 -0.28 -26.15
CA ALA A 138 5.62 -0.17 -25.13
C ALA A 138 5.75 -1.46 -24.32
N ALA A 139 4.63 -2.01 -23.82
CA ALA A 139 4.61 -3.31 -23.13
C ALA A 139 5.18 -4.44 -24.00
N GLN A 140 4.78 -4.50 -25.28
CA GLN A 140 5.32 -5.47 -26.23
C GLN A 140 6.82 -5.27 -26.48
N SER A 141 7.31 -4.03 -26.53
CA SER A 141 8.73 -3.74 -26.72
C SER A 141 9.57 -4.16 -25.51
N VAL A 142 9.00 -4.07 -24.31
CA VAL A 142 9.60 -4.53 -23.05
C VAL A 142 9.60 -6.06 -22.97
N GLN A 143 8.43 -6.69 -23.11
CA GLN A 143 8.26 -8.13 -22.88
C GLN A 143 8.67 -9.01 -24.06
N ARG A 144 8.57 -8.49 -25.29
CA ARG A 144 8.87 -9.21 -26.52
C ARG A 144 8.12 -10.55 -26.63
N SER A 145 6.81 -10.52 -26.38
CA SER A 145 5.94 -11.68 -26.53
C SER A 145 5.85 -12.15 -28.00
N ALA A 146 5.20 -13.29 -28.24
CA ALA A 146 4.99 -13.84 -29.59
C ALA A 146 4.10 -12.97 -30.51
N PHE A 147 3.42 -11.95 -29.99
CA PHE A 147 2.55 -11.05 -30.76
C PHE A 147 3.36 -9.91 -31.40
N ALA A 148 3.12 -9.59 -32.67
CA ALA A 148 3.92 -8.59 -33.38
C ALA A 148 3.65 -7.13 -32.93
N ASP A 149 2.41 -6.79 -32.55
CA ASP A 149 1.95 -5.41 -32.33
C ASP A 149 1.47 -5.11 -30.91
N GLY A 150 1.58 -6.09 -29.99
CA GLY A 150 1.07 -5.98 -28.62
C GLY A 150 -0.45 -6.10 -28.48
N ALA A 151 -1.16 -6.65 -29.47
CA ALA A 151 -2.61 -6.85 -29.39
C ALA A 151 -3.07 -7.65 -28.15
N ASN A 152 -2.22 -8.54 -27.61
CA ASN A 152 -2.46 -9.22 -26.34
C ASN A 152 -2.57 -8.25 -25.17
N TYR A 153 -1.66 -7.29 -25.06
CA TYR A 153 -1.69 -6.26 -24.02
C TYR A 153 -2.84 -5.26 -24.23
N ARG A 154 -3.11 -4.90 -25.49
CA ARG A 154 -4.19 -3.95 -25.85
C ARG A 154 -5.54 -4.35 -25.25
N ARG A 155 -5.83 -5.66 -25.16
CA ARG A 155 -7.07 -6.19 -24.55
C ARG A 155 -7.25 -5.77 -23.08
N ASN A 156 -6.16 -5.58 -22.36
CA ASN A 156 -6.16 -5.18 -20.95
C ASN A 156 -5.95 -3.67 -20.74
N TYR A 157 -5.76 -2.88 -21.81
CA TYR A 157 -5.48 -1.45 -21.68
C TYR A 157 -6.60 -0.67 -21.00
N GLU A 158 -7.85 -0.87 -21.45
CA GLU A 158 -9.03 -0.22 -20.85
C GLU A 158 -9.25 -0.68 -19.41
N LEU A 159 -8.98 -1.96 -19.12
CA LEU A 159 -9.07 -2.47 -17.77
C LEU A 159 -8.00 -1.86 -16.85
N ALA A 160 -6.74 -1.84 -17.29
CA ALA A 160 -5.65 -1.23 -16.54
C ALA A 160 -5.89 0.27 -16.31
N SER A 161 -6.38 0.98 -17.34
CA SER A 161 -6.73 2.40 -17.24
C SER A 161 -7.87 2.61 -16.25
N ARG A 162 -8.93 1.78 -16.30
CA ARG A 162 -10.00 1.82 -15.30
C ARG A 162 -9.51 1.46 -13.91
N LEU A 163 -8.69 0.44 -13.71
CA LEU A 163 -8.12 0.12 -12.40
C LEU A 163 -7.28 1.28 -11.86
N MET A 164 -6.55 1.98 -12.74
CA MET A 164 -5.74 3.16 -12.40
C MET A 164 -6.59 4.43 -12.16
N GLN A 165 -7.80 4.53 -12.72
CA GLN A 165 -8.74 5.67 -12.57
C GLN A 165 -9.80 5.46 -11.46
N GLN A 166 -10.26 4.22 -11.29
CA GLN A 166 -11.09 3.72 -10.18
C GLN A 166 -10.30 3.60 -8.88
N LEU A 167 -9.03 3.97 -8.90
CA LEU A 167 -8.31 4.51 -7.77
C LEU A 167 -8.54 6.03 -7.82
N PRO A 168 -9.54 6.59 -7.10
CA PRO A 168 -9.93 7.97 -7.30
C PRO A 168 -8.73 8.92 -7.19
N SER A 169 -8.70 10.01 -7.97
CA SER A 169 -7.67 11.06 -7.85
C SER A 169 -7.86 11.93 -6.60
N ALA A 170 -9.00 11.79 -5.91
CA ALA A 170 -9.23 12.21 -4.52
C ALA A 170 -9.03 11.04 -3.51
N CYS A 171 -8.70 9.85 -3.99
CA CYS A 171 -8.27 8.64 -3.27
C CYS A 171 -6.87 8.20 -3.76
N ALA A 172 -6.00 9.17 -4.04
CA ALA A 172 -4.56 8.99 -3.86
C ALA A 172 -4.23 8.59 -2.40
N ALA A 173 -5.23 8.63 -1.52
CA ALA A 173 -5.36 7.71 -0.42
C ALA A 173 -5.97 6.35 -0.79
N TRP A 174 -5.14 5.29 -0.82
CA TRP A 174 -5.60 3.97 -0.36
C TRP A 174 -6.48 4.20 0.89
N GLN A 175 -7.80 4.08 0.74
CA GLN A 175 -8.63 3.57 1.81
C GLN A 175 -8.25 2.09 1.89
N LEU A 176 -7.19 1.83 2.67
CA LEU A 176 -7.24 0.69 3.57
C LEU A 176 -8.46 0.95 4.43
N ASP A 177 -9.29 -0.05 4.65
CA ASP A 177 -10.47 0.06 5.51
C ASP A 177 -10.09 0.86 6.77
N ASP A 178 -10.62 2.09 6.93
CA ASP A 178 -10.28 3.00 8.05
C ASP A 178 -10.91 2.51 9.37
N SER A 179 -11.42 1.29 9.39
CA SER A 179 -11.76 0.56 10.61
C SER A 179 -10.52 0.01 11.34
N ASP A 180 -9.40 -0.25 10.63
CA ASP A 180 -8.23 -0.98 11.16
C ASP A 180 -6.87 -0.27 10.92
N ALA A 181 -6.83 1.04 10.72
CA ALA A 181 -5.57 1.80 10.57
C ALA A 181 -5.28 2.68 11.79
N LEU A 182 -4.05 2.65 12.31
CA LEU A 182 -3.66 3.52 13.42
C LEU A 182 -3.53 4.99 12.96
N PRO A 183 -3.80 5.98 13.82
CA PRO A 183 -3.57 7.39 13.50
C PRO A 183 -2.14 7.61 13.00
N GLY A 184 -2.00 8.22 11.81
CA GLY A 184 -0.69 8.45 11.19
C GLY A 184 -0.05 7.25 10.48
N ALA A 185 -0.67 6.06 10.53
CA ALA A 185 -0.14 4.84 9.93
C ALA A 185 0.19 4.99 8.45
N ARG A 186 -0.64 5.74 7.72
CA ARG A 186 -0.43 5.98 6.29
C ARG A 186 0.89 6.70 5.98
N ALA A 187 1.24 7.70 6.80
CA ALA A 187 2.50 8.42 6.66
C ALA A 187 3.68 7.53 7.04
N ALA A 188 3.53 6.77 8.14
CA ALA A 188 4.52 5.81 8.60
C ALA A 188 4.80 4.73 7.55
N VAL A 189 3.77 4.09 6.99
CA VAL A 189 3.92 3.07 5.95
C VAL A 189 4.55 3.62 4.68
N THR A 190 4.17 4.84 4.27
CA THR A 190 4.82 5.52 3.13
C THR A 190 6.31 5.68 3.38
N LYS A 191 6.69 6.11 4.58
CA LYS A 191 8.09 6.23 4.99
C LYS A 191 8.79 4.87 5.06
N ALA A 192 8.16 3.87 5.66
CA ALA A 192 8.68 2.50 5.76
C ALA A 192 9.05 1.92 4.39
N LEU A 193 8.15 2.03 3.42
CA LEU A 193 8.38 1.55 2.06
C LEU A 193 9.47 2.33 1.32
N ALA A 194 9.65 3.62 1.63
CA ALA A 194 10.74 4.42 1.08
C ALA A 194 12.11 4.07 1.70
N MET A 195 12.13 3.44 2.87
CA MET A 195 13.34 3.00 3.55
C MET A 195 13.83 1.62 3.09
N VAL A 196 12.99 0.82 2.43
CA VAL A 196 13.38 -0.49 1.89
C VAL A 196 14.55 -0.36 0.92
N GLY A 197 15.58 -1.17 1.13
CA GLY A 197 16.84 -1.14 0.39
C GLY A 197 17.90 -0.18 0.96
N GLN A 198 17.58 0.61 1.99
CA GLN A 198 18.59 1.36 2.74
C GLN A 198 19.38 0.43 3.67
N THR A 199 20.54 0.91 4.13
CA THR A 199 21.44 0.20 5.05
C THR A 199 21.73 1.06 6.27
N GLY A 200 22.44 0.52 7.27
CA GLY A 200 22.84 1.26 8.47
C GLY A 200 21.89 1.08 9.66
N TYR A 201 20.95 0.13 9.58
CA TYR A 201 20.08 -0.25 10.70
C TYR A 201 20.52 -1.55 11.38
N TYR A 202 21.82 -1.85 11.39
CA TYR A 202 22.33 -3.13 11.91
C TYR A 202 22.07 -3.25 13.40
N GLN A 203 21.28 -4.24 13.82
CA GLN A 203 20.80 -4.41 15.19
C GLN A 203 20.04 -3.19 15.75
N LEU A 204 19.48 -2.35 14.88
CA LEU A 204 18.81 -1.09 15.23
C LEU A 204 17.31 -1.14 14.92
N CYS A 205 16.65 -2.27 15.20
CA CYS A 205 15.22 -2.49 14.90
C CYS A 205 14.30 -1.45 15.53
N ALA A 206 14.49 -1.14 16.82
CA ALA A 206 13.73 -0.11 17.52
C ALA A 206 13.95 1.28 16.91
N ARG A 207 15.18 1.60 16.49
CA ARG A 207 15.50 2.87 15.83
C ARG A 207 14.86 2.95 14.44
N LEU A 208 14.85 1.85 13.68
CA LEU A 208 14.16 1.79 12.40
C LEU A 208 12.66 2.05 12.57
N ALA A 209 12.02 1.33 13.49
CA ALA A 209 10.60 1.50 13.79
C ALA A 209 10.25 2.92 14.23
N ALA A 210 11.06 3.52 15.11
CA ALA A 210 10.92 4.91 15.53
C ALA A 210 11.09 5.89 14.36
N ASN A 211 12.11 5.68 13.52
CA ASN A 211 12.36 6.51 12.36
C ASN A 211 11.18 6.49 11.39
N ILE A 212 10.63 5.30 11.11
CA ILE A 212 9.42 5.15 10.30
C ILE A 212 8.27 5.99 10.83
N TRP A 213 8.14 6.10 12.16
CA TRP A 213 7.15 6.94 12.84
C TRP A 213 7.58 8.40 13.08
N GLY A 214 8.62 8.85 12.38
CA GLY A 214 9.08 10.24 12.40
C GLY A 214 9.93 10.63 13.62
N ARG A 215 10.44 9.66 14.37
CA ARG A 215 11.28 9.88 15.57
C ARG A 215 12.73 9.46 15.34
N ASP A 216 13.67 10.23 15.86
CA ASP A 216 15.11 9.92 15.73
C ASP A 216 15.56 8.76 16.64
N ARG A 217 14.82 8.51 17.72
CA ARG A 217 15.07 7.46 18.71
C ARG A 217 13.76 6.83 19.19
N ALA A 218 13.81 5.56 19.55
CA ALA A 218 12.67 4.84 20.14
C ALA A 218 12.39 5.26 21.58
N GLY A 219 13.41 5.73 22.31
CA GLY A 219 13.29 5.98 23.75
C GLY A 219 13.29 4.70 24.60
N TYR A 220 13.48 3.54 23.97
CA TYR A 220 13.73 2.25 24.60
C TYR A 220 15.11 1.74 24.17
N VAL A 221 15.81 1.06 25.08
CA VAL A 221 17.09 0.40 24.81
C VAL A 221 16.93 -0.85 23.96
N SER A 222 15.75 -1.47 23.94
CA SER A 222 15.48 -2.68 23.15
C SER A 222 14.01 -2.83 22.75
N ALA A 223 13.75 -3.71 21.79
CA ALA A 223 12.39 -4.08 21.41
C ALA A 223 11.66 -4.83 22.54
N ALA A 224 12.39 -5.65 23.31
CA ALA A 224 11.86 -6.33 24.48
C ALA A 224 11.45 -5.36 25.60
N GLU A 225 12.23 -4.30 25.84
CA GLU A 225 11.85 -3.25 26.79
C GLU A 225 10.62 -2.49 26.31
N GLN A 226 10.58 -2.12 25.02
CA GLN A 226 9.39 -1.49 24.45
C GLN A 226 8.15 -2.37 24.57
N TRP A 227 8.29 -3.68 24.29
CA TRP A 227 7.22 -4.65 24.43
C TRP A 227 6.70 -4.71 25.87
N ASN A 228 7.60 -4.84 26.85
CA ASN A 228 7.22 -4.85 28.27
C ASN A 228 6.47 -3.57 28.66
N ALA A 229 6.92 -2.40 28.18
CA ALA A 229 6.25 -1.14 28.48
C ALA A 229 4.82 -1.05 27.89
N VAL A 230 4.59 -1.59 26.68
CA VAL A 230 3.24 -1.62 26.08
C VAL A 230 2.34 -2.69 26.70
N VAL A 231 2.91 -3.78 27.23
CA VAL A 231 2.19 -4.76 28.05
C VAL A 231 1.77 -4.13 29.39
N ASP A 232 2.71 -3.50 30.10
CA ASP A 232 2.47 -2.87 31.41
C ASP A 232 1.43 -1.74 31.35
N SER A 233 1.33 -1.06 30.20
CA SER A 233 0.33 -0.01 29.94
C SER A 233 -0.98 -0.52 29.32
N ALA A 234 -1.15 -1.84 29.20
CA ALA A 234 -2.31 -2.50 28.61
C ALA A 234 -2.64 -2.02 27.17
N GLN A 235 -1.60 -1.72 26.39
CA GLN A 235 -1.68 -1.33 24.98
C GLN A 235 -1.25 -2.45 24.02
N ALA A 236 -0.69 -3.52 24.57
CA ALA A 236 -0.30 -4.70 23.82
C ALA A 236 -1.51 -5.55 23.44
N HIS A 237 -1.51 -6.04 22.21
CA HIS A 237 -2.40 -7.08 21.72
C HIS A 237 -1.62 -8.39 21.63
N GLU A 238 -1.48 -9.05 22.78
CA GLU A 238 -0.68 -10.28 22.94
C GLU A 238 -1.25 -11.44 22.11
N GLY A 239 -0.38 -12.13 21.37
CA GLY A 239 -0.73 -13.27 20.52
C GLY A 239 -1.58 -12.95 19.29
N ASP A 240 -2.11 -11.72 19.17
CA ASP A 240 -2.94 -11.32 18.05
C ASP A 240 -2.13 -11.25 16.75
N ARG A 241 -2.55 -12.03 15.76
CA ARG A 241 -1.90 -12.16 14.44
C ARG A 241 -2.51 -11.23 13.40
N ARG A 242 -3.39 -10.31 13.80
CA ARG A 242 -4.07 -9.35 12.91
C ARG A 242 -3.68 -7.90 13.23
N PRO A 243 -2.39 -7.54 13.11
CA PRO A 243 -1.97 -6.16 13.36
C PRO A 243 -2.66 -5.18 12.41
N PRO A 244 -3.13 -4.03 12.92
CA PRO A 244 -3.61 -2.93 12.10
C PRO A 244 -2.45 -2.29 11.33
N LEU A 245 -2.78 -1.54 10.29
CA LEU A 245 -1.76 -0.86 9.50
C LEU A 245 -0.91 0.08 10.37
N GLY A 246 0.41 0.02 10.19
CA GLY A 246 1.37 0.84 10.92
C GLY A 246 1.71 0.34 12.33
N ALA A 247 1.07 -0.73 12.80
CA ALA A 247 1.36 -1.29 14.12
C ALA A 247 2.83 -1.71 14.25
N LEU A 248 3.33 -1.60 15.47
CA LEU A 248 4.58 -2.23 15.86
C LEU A 248 4.30 -3.69 16.19
N VAL A 249 5.03 -4.59 15.55
CA VAL A 249 4.93 -6.04 15.76
C VAL A 249 6.20 -6.54 16.43
N PHE A 250 6.06 -7.40 17.42
CA PHE A 250 7.14 -7.77 18.33
C PHE A 250 7.40 -9.26 18.37
N TRP A 251 8.68 -9.61 18.54
CA TRP A 251 9.14 -10.97 18.76
C TRP A 251 10.13 -11.03 19.92
N SER A 252 10.11 -12.13 20.64
CA SER A 252 11.24 -12.54 21.48
C SER A 252 12.18 -13.43 20.67
N ASN A 253 13.47 -13.36 20.98
CA ASN A 253 14.49 -14.25 20.45
C ASN A 253 15.28 -14.84 21.63
N SER A 254 16.29 -15.66 21.35
CA SER A 254 17.13 -16.25 22.41
C SER A 254 17.96 -15.23 23.21
N GLY A 255 18.00 -13.97 22.77
CA GLY A 255 18.71 -12.87 23.42
C GLY A 255 17.78 -11.91 24.18
N PRO A 256 18.36 -10.96 24.95
CA PRO A 256 17.58 -10.06 25.82
C PRO A 256 16.91 -8.90 25.07
N TYR A 257 17.22 -8.69 23.79
CA TYR A 257 16.85 -7.47 23.07
C TYR A 257 15.51 -7.57 22.32
N GLY A 258 15.06 -8.77 21.98
CA GLY A 258 13.87 -8.98 21.15
C GLY A 258 14.00 -8.40 19.74
N HIS A 259 12.89 -8.29 19.02
CA HIS A 259 12.81 -7.65 17.71
C HIS A 259 11.50 -6.90 17.53
N VAL A 260 11.54 -5.79 16.80
CA VAL A 260 10.36 -4.99 16.43
C VAL A 260 10.40 -4.61 14.95
N ALA A 261 9.26 -4.63 14.29
CA ALA A 261 9.10 -4.18 12.91
C ALA A 261 7.79 -3.40 12.75
N VAL A 262 7.63 -2.70 11.62
CA VAL A 262 6.40 -1.96 11.31
C VAL A 262 5.56 -2.77 10.32
N TYR A 263 4.30 -3.04 10.67
CA TYR A 263 3.36 -3.73 9.79
C TYR A 263 2.86 -2.78 8.68
N VAL A 264 2.99 -3.23 7.43
CA VAL A 264 2.64 -2.43 6.24
C VAL A 264 1.46 -2.98 5.45
N GLY A 265 0.77 -3.98 6.00
CA GLY A 265 -0.43 -4.58 5.40
C GLY A 265 -0.15 -5.82 4.57
N GLY A 266 -1.21 -6.63 4.39
CA GLY A 266 -1.17 -7.85 3.57
C GLY A 266 -0.18 -8.89 4.06
N GLY A 267 -0.01 -9.04 5.38
CA GLY A 267 0.92 -10.02 5.97
C GLY A 267 2.39 -9.57 5.98
N ARG A 268 2.69 -8.34 5.56
CA ARG A 268 4.07 -7.88 5.39
C ARG A 268 4.50 -6.83 6.39
N ILE A 269 5.81 -6.77 6.63
CA ILE A 269 6.49 -5.86 7.55
C ILE A 269 7.68 -5.21 6.85
N VAL A 270 8.06 -4.02 7.32
CA VAL A 270 9.39 -3.44 7.07
C VAL A 270 10.26 -3.68 8.29
N SER A 271 11.37 -4.39 8.09
CA SER A 271 12.29 -4.85 9.14
C SER A 271 13.74 -4.66 8.72
N ASN A 272 14.66 -4.54 9.68
CA ASN A 272 16.09 -4.59 9.42
C ASN A 272 16.64 -6.03 9.50
N ASP A 273 17.86 -6.23 8.99
CA ASP A 273 18.74 -7.40 9.13
C ASP A 273 18.25 -8.74 8.52
N ILE A 274 16.95 -8.90 8.26
CA ILE A 274 16.32 -10.18 7.86
C ILE A 274 16.79 -10.73 6.51
N GLY A 275 17.35 -9.87 5.66
CA GLY A 275 17.94 -10.23 4.38
C GLY A 275 19.44 -9.99 4.29
N ASP A 276 20.13 -9.69 5.40
CA ASP A 276 21.57 -9.46 5.38
C ASP A 276 22.29 -10.80 5.11
N SER A 277 23.04 -10.86 4.00
CA SER A 277 23.93 -11.99 3.68
C SER A 277 25.30 -11.87 4.36
N VAL A 278 25.65 -10.66 4.82
CA VAL A 278 26.87 -10.34 5.54
C VAL A 278 26.49 -9.61 6.83
N PRO A 279 26.95 -10.07 8.01
CA PRO A 279 26.70 -9.37 9.27
C PRO A 279 27.24 -7.93 9.23
N GLY A 280 26.49 -6.97 9.78
CA GLY A 280 26.94 -5.59 9.96
C GLY A 280 26.37 -4.58 8.95
N VAL A 281 25.62 -5.03 7.93
CA VAL A 281 25.06 -4.14 6.89
C VAL A 281 23.87 -3.35 7.43
N GLY A 282 22.95 -4.04 8.09
CA GLY A 282 21.75 -3.39 8.59
C GLY A 282 20.78 -3.01 7.50
N GLY A 283 20.59 -3.89 6.52
CA GLY A 283 19.68 -3.66 5.40
C GLY A 283 18.24 -3.55 5.88
N VAL A 284 17.44 -2.72 5.21
CA VAL A 284 16.01 -2.56 5.45
C VAL A 284 15.24 -3.33 4.37
N TYR A 285 14.35 -4.22 4.78
CA TYR A 285 13.69 -5.19 3.92
C TYR A 285 12.17 -5.14 4.08
N LEU A 286 11.46 -5.25 2.96
CA LEU A 286 10.06 -5.65 2.94
C LEU A 286 9.98 -7.17 2.93
N THR A 287 9.33 -7.77 3.93
CA THR A 287 9.24 -9.23 4.06
C THR A 287 7.91 -9.67 4.65
N GLU A 288 7.57 -10.95 4.51
CA GLU A 288 6.43 -11.55 5.21
C GLU A 288 6.68 -11.56 6.72
N ILE A 289 5.66 -11.27 7.52
CA ILE A 289 5.70 -11.22 8.99
C ILE A 289 6.23 -12.54 9.59
N GLY A 290 5.82 -13.68 9.02
CA GLY A 290 6.29 -15.01 9.44
C GLY A 290 7.76 -15.32 9.09
N SER A 291 8.44 -14.45 8.35
CA SER A 291 9.87 -14.64 8.02
C SER A 291 10.76 -14.48 9.26
N ILE A 292 10.36 -13.64 10.21
CA ILE A 292 11.11 -13.43 11.45
C ILE A 292 11.15 -14.73 12.27
N GLU A 293 10.00 -15.39 12.43
CA GLU A 293 9.90 -16.66 13.15
C GLU A 293 10.67 -17.76 12.43
N SER A 294 10.44 -17.92 11.12
CA SER A 294 11.03 -19.03 10.36
C SER A 294 12.54 -18.91 10.14
N ARG A 295 13.10 -17.70 10.02
CA ARG A 295 14.53 -17.51 9.78
C ARG A 295 15.35 -17.37 11.05
N TRP A 296 14.78 -16.77 12.10
CA TRP A 296 15.52 -16.46 13.33
C TRP A 296 15.11 -17.33 14.52
N ASN A 297 14.19 -18.28 14.31
CA ASN A 297 13.60 -19.09 15.38
C ASN A 297 13.07 -18.22 16.53
N ALA A 298 12.48 -17.08 16.16
CA ALA A 298 11.93 -16.10 17.07
C ALA A 298 10.48 -16.45 17.40
N THR A 299 10.00 -16.03 18.57
CA THR A 299 8.61 -16.24 19.01
C THR A 299 7.84 -14.94 18.85
N TYR A 300 6.78 -14.96 18.03
CA TYR A 300 5.89 -13.81 17.91
C TYR A 300 5.17 -13.53 19.23
N LEU A 301 5.25 -12.28 19.69
CA LEU A 301 4.66 -11.85 20.95
C LEU A 301 3.28 -11.21 20.74
N GLY A 302 3.12 -10.43 19.68
CA GLY A 302 1.91 -9.65 19.42
C GLY A 302 2.21 -8.33 18.74
N TRP A 303 1.25 -7.42 18.79
CA TRP A 303 1.38 -6.07 18.23
C TRP A 303 0.96 -5.00 19.24
N ALA A 304 1.43 -3.77 19.03
CA ALA A 304 0.97 -2.61 19.78
C ALA A 304 0.92 -1.36 18.87
N PRO A 305 0.13 -0.34 19.25
CA PRO A 305 0.24 0.98 18.64
C PRO A 305 1.67 1.55 18.76
N PRO A 306 2.06 2.51 17.90
CA PRO A 306 3.40 3.13 17.89
C PRO A 306 3.58 4.10 19.05
N ILE A 307 3.63 3.57 20.26
CA ILE A 307 3.80 4.35 21.48
C ILE A 307 5.29 4.49 21.75
N TYR A 308 5.70 5.74 21.90
CA TYR A 308 7.05 6.13 22.24
C TYR A 308 6.97 7.13 23.39
N PRO A 309 7.87 7.06 24.38
CA PRO A 309 7.94 8.06 25.44
C PRO A 309 8.23 9.44 24.84
N ASP A 310 7.79 10.48 25.54
CA ASP A 310 8.14 11.85 25.19
C ASP A 310 9.66 12.04 25.28
N ALA A 311 10.19 12.83 24.34
CA ALA A 311 11.62 13.00 24.13
C ALA A 311 12.29 13.85 25.21
#